data_AF-A0A329RWN3-F1
#
_entry.id   AF-A0A329RWN3-F1
#
_cell.length_a   1.000
_cell.length_b   1.000
_cell.length_c   1.000
_cell.angle_alpha   90.00
_cell.angle_beta   90.00
_cell.angle_gamma   90.00
#
_symmetry.space_group_name_H-M   'P 1'
#
loop_
_entity.id
_entity.type
_entity.pdbx_description
1 polymer ?
#
loop_
_entity_poly.entity_id
_entity_poly.type
_entity_poly.pdbx_seq_one_letter_code
_entity_poly.pdbx_strand_id
1 'polypeptide(L)'
;MVSQWCWILTDGFSVLGCSYVITLSKPLKELKPFRPTSSLIGPTTLVSLFGQQVVNVVFLCCIVRLLTSEVWYCPFLPENIDAARWWIMSDNHLSTLFFFTIIFRAVMDQFRISSSTNVVGLPDIPMPFSFRLKYFGLVLGHIFVSVFFQHFVVLGPVRSHFRKKYHTDAILMRK
;
A
#
# COMPACT_ATOMS: atom_id res chain seq x y z
N MET A 1 -11.29 -21.75 0.29
CA MET A 1 -10.70 -21.64 1.68
C MET A 1 -9.51 -20.67 1.76
N VAL A 2 -9.05 -20.11 0.63
CA VAL A 2 -7.94 -19.15 0.57
C VAL A 2 -8.32 -17.85 1.29
N SER A 3 -9.52 -17.35 0.97
CA SER A 3 -10.03 -16.05 1.41
C SER A 3 -10.09 -15.84 2.94
N GLN A 4 -10.29 -16.89 3.75
CA GLN A 4 -10.34 -16.76 5.21
C GLN A 4 -8.96 -16.52 5.83
N TRP A 5 -7.95 -17.32 5.46
CA TRP A 5 -6.58 -17.14 5.91
C TRP A 5 -5.98 -15.82 5.41
N CYS A 6 -6.36 -15.43 4.21
CA CYS A 6 -6.04 -14.15 3.61
C CYS A 6 -6.47 -12.97 4.49
N TRP A 7 -7.72 -12.98 4.95
CA TRP A 7 -8.26 -11.97 5.86
C TRP A 7 -7.54 -11.95 7.21
N ILE A 8 -7.29 -13.12 7.81
CA ILE A 8 -6.61 -13.22 9.10
C ILE A 8 -5.17 -12.68 9.02
N LEU A 9 -4.45 -12.97 7.93
CA LEU A 9 -3.10 -12.46 7.72
C LEU A 9 -3.07 -10.94 7.54
N THR A 10 -4.02 -10.41 6.76
CA THR A 10 -4.08 -8.97 6.48
C THR A 10 -4.45 -8.16 7.72
N ASP A 11 -5.58 -8.47 8.35
CA ASP A 11 -6.12 -7.67 9.45
C ASP A 11 -5.48 -8.05 10.80
N GLY A 12 -5.25 -9.34 11.02
CA GLY A 12 -4.71 -9.83 12.29
C GLY A 12 -3.21 -9.60 12.40
N PHE A 13 -2.43 -10.12 11.44
CA PHE A 13 -0.97 -10.10 11.55
C PHE A 13 -0.37 -8.78 11.07
N SER A 14 -0.68 -8.34 9.85
CA SER A 14 -0.06 -7.14 9.27
C SER A 14 -0.51 -5.88 10.01
N VAL A 15 -1.83 -5.63 10.10
CA VAL A 15 -2.35 -4.38 10.68
C VAL A 15 -2.07 -4.28 12.18
N LEU A 16 -2.42 -5.28 12.99
CA LEU A 16 -2.20 -5.21 14.44
C LEU A 16 -0.72 -5.31 14.80
N GLY A 17 0.03 -6.20 14.13
CA GLY A 17 1.45 -6.42 14.40
C GLY A 17 2.29 -5.17 14.13
N CYS A 18 2.11 -4.55 12.96
CA CYS A 18 2.86 -3.34 12.62
C CYS A 18 2.43 -2.14 13.46
N SER A 19 1.13 -1.99 13.74
CA SER A 19 0.63 -0.93 14.62
C SER A 19 1.22 -1.04 16.03
N TYR A 20 1.33 -2.25 16.57
CA TYR A 20 1.99 -2.50 17.85
C TYR A 20 3.47 -2.05 17.82
N VAL A 21 4.23 -2.45 16.80
CA VAL A 21 5.65 -2.06 16.67
C VAL A 21 5.84 -0.54 16.53
N ILE A 22 4.90 0.17 15.87
CA ILE A 22 4.93 1.64 15.79
C ILE A 22 4.84 2.27 17.19
N THR A 23 4.05 1.72 18.10
CA THR A 23 3.95 2.24 19.49
C THR A 23 5.24 2.08 20.29
N LEU A 24 6.14 1.17 19.87
CA LEU A 24 7.44 0.95 20.50
C LEU A 24 8.54 1.90 19.97
N SER A 25 8.22 2.79 19.04
CA SER A 25 9.21 3.71 18.45
C SER A 25 9.69 4.78 19.44
N LYS A 26 11.00 4.76 19.74
CA LYS A 26 11.64 5.73 20.65
C LYS A 26 11.89 7.08 19.95
N PRO A 27 11.89 8.20 20.70
CA PRO A 27 12.22 9.51 20.14
C PRO A 27 13.66 9.56 19.65
N LEU A 28 13.93 10.47 18.71
CA LEU A 28 15.29 10.74 18.23
C LEU A 28 16.15 11.31 19.37
N LYS A 29 17.41 10.87 19.47
CA LYS A 29 18.36 11.32 20.52
C LYS A 29 18.74 12.81 20.41
N GLU A 30 18.57 13.39 19.23
CA GLU A 30 18.88 14.79 18.93
C GLU A 30 17.67 15.50 18.33
N LEU A 31 17.48 16.76 18.71
CA LEU A 31 16.42 17.59 18.15
C LEU A 31 16.81 18.10 16.77
N LYS A 32 16.02 17.75 15.76
CA LYS A 32 16.15 18.33 14.42
C LYS A 32 15.64 19.78 14.39
N PRO A 33 16.16 20.64 13.50
CA PRO A 33 15.73 22.02 13.36
C PRO A 33 14.31 22.17 12.77
N PHE A 34 13.54 21.09 12.63
CA PHE A 34 12.20 21.10 12.06
C PHE A 34 11.21 20.66 13.12
N ARG A 35 10.15 21.46 13.32
CA ARG A 35 9.03 21.02 14.16
C ARG A 35 8.29 19.84 13.52
N PRO A 36 7.86 18.84 14.31
CA PRO A 36 6.93 17.83 13.85
C PRO A 36 5.62 18.49 13.41
N THR A 37 4.90 17.85 12.49
CA THR A 37 3.58 18.31 12.04
C THR A 37 2.64 18.41 13.24
N SER A 38 2.25 19.63 13.61
CA SER A 38 1.47 19.92 14.82
C SER A 38 -0.02 19.54 14.73
N SER A 39 -0.48 19.08 13.56
CA SER A 39 -1.84 18.63 13.33
C SER A 39 -1.82 17.25 12.66
N LEU A 40 -2.64 16.33 13.17
CA LEU A 40 -2.83 15.00 12.61
C LEU A 40 -3.37 15.09 11.17
N ILE A 41 -4.25 16.06 10.93
CA ILE A 41 -4.89 16.37 9.63
C ILE A 41 -4.34 17.71 9.11
N GLY A 42 -3.03 17.80 8.97
CA GLY A 42 -2.40 18.93 8.30
C GLY A 42 -2.57 18.86 6.76
N PRO A 43 -2.42 19.99 6.04
CA PRO A 43 -2.47 19.99 4.57
C PRO A 43 -1.46 19.03 3.95
N THR A 44 -0.26 18.93 4.54
CA THR A 44 0.79 18.01 4.06
C THR A 44 0.44 16.54 4.32
N THR A 45 -0.24 16.22 5.42
CA THR A 45 -0.64 14.83 5.71
C THR A 45 -1.82 14.42 4.83
N LEU A 46 -2.76 15.33 4.55
CA LEU A 46 -3.84 15.10 3.59
C LEU A 46 -3.33 14.89 2.16
N VAL A 47 -2.40 15.73 1.68
CA VAL A 47 -1.80 15.55 0.34
C VAL A 47 -1.05 14.23 0.25
N SER A 48 -0.35 13.84 1.31
CA SER A 48 0.30 12.53 1.39
C SER A 48 -0.72 11.39 1.33
N LEU A 49 -1.78 11.45 2.14
CA LEU A 49 -2.82 10.42 2.22
C LEU A 49 -3.56 10.26 0.90
N PHE A 50 -4.12 11.35 0.36
CA PHE A 50 -4.87 11.31 -0.89
C PHE A 50 -3.97 11.01 -2.09
N GLY A 51 -2.75 11.55 -2.11
CA GLY A 51 -1.80 11.27 -3.19
C GLY A 51 -1.40 9.80 -3.22
N GLN A 52 -1.12 9.20 -2.06
CA GLN A 52 -0.84 7.78 -1.96
C GLN A 52 -2.07 6.94 -2.33
N GLN A 53 -3.28 7.38 -1.95
CA GLN A 53 -4.53 6.72 -2.37
C GLN A 53 -4.75 6.78 -3.88
N VAL A 54 -4.40 7.87 -4.55
CA VAL A 54 -4.49 7.99 -6.02
C VAL A 54 -3.50 7.07 -6.72
N VAL A 55 -2.22 7.09 -6.32
CA VAL A 55 -1.19 6.14 -6.83
C VAL A 55 -1.68 4.71 -6.66
N ASN A 56 -2.34 4.46 -5.54
CA ASN A 56 -2.93 3.18 -5.24
C ASN A 56 -4.08 2.79 -6.21
N VAL A 57 -5.05 3.67 -6.42
CA VAL A 57 -6.17 3.42 -7.34
C VAL A 57 -5.70 3.26 -8.79
N VAL A 58 -4.62 3.94 -9.19
CA VAL A 58 -4.01 3.76 -10.52
C VAL A 58 -3.40 2.36 -10.65
N PHE A 59 -2.64 1.90 -9.65
CA PHE A 59 -2.00 0.59 -9.65
C PHE A 59 -2.99 -0.59 -9.76
N LEU A 60 -3.89 -0.73 -8.77
CA LEU A 60 -5.30 -0.58 -9.06
C LEU A 60 -5.86 -1.09 -10.40
N CYS A 61 -6.31 -0.10 -11.16
CA CYS A 61 -6.82 -0.25 -12.50
C CYS A 61 -5.80 -0.89 -13.46
N CYS A 62 -4.51 -0.54 -13.37
CA CYS A 62 -3.48 -1.11 -14.26
C CYS A 62 -3.40 -2.63 -14.13
N ILE A 63 -3.44 -3.15 -12.93
CA ILE A 63 -3.27 -4.59 -12.66
C ILE A 63 -4.51 -5.40 -13.01
N VAL A 64 -5.70 -4.81 -12.81
CA VAL A 64 -6.96 -5.39 -13.30
C VAL A 64 -6.96 -5.44 -14.82
N ARG A 65 -6.57 -4.35 -15.49
CA ARG A 65 -6.49 -4.31 -16.96
C ARG A 65 -5.49 -5.32 -17.52
N LEU A 66 -4.36 -5.50 -16.84
CA LEU A 66 -3.36 -6.49 -17.19
C LEU A 66 -3.97 -7.91 -17.11
N LEU A 67 -4.65 -8.24 -16.01
CA LEU A 67 -5.29 -9.53 -15.83
C LEU A 67 -6.38 -9.79 -16.89
N THR A 68 -7.26 -8.83 -17.13
CA THR A 68 -8.37 -8.98 -18.08
C THR A 68 -7.90 -9.05 -19.54
N SER A 69 -6.67 -8.61 -19.83
CA SER A 69 -6.08 -8.68 -21.18
C SER A 69 -5.47 -10.04 -21.52
N GLU A 70 -5.34 -10.93 -20.53
CA GLU A 70 -4.70 -12.23 -20.71
C GLU A 70 -5.68 -13.26 -21.28
N VAL A 71 -5.20 -14.05 -22.25
CA VAL A 71 -6.03 -15.04 -23.00
C VAL A 71 -6.53 -16.18 -22.10
N TRP A 72 -5.79 -16.49 -21.04
CA TRP A 72 -6.13 -17.56 -20.08
C TRP A 72 -7.05 -17.07 -18.94
N TYR A 73 -7.41 -15.78 -18.91
CA TYR A 73 -8.27 -15.23 -17.88
C TYR A 73 -9.74 -15.59 -18.16
N CYS A 74 -10.35 -16.31 -17.23
CA CYS A 74 -11.78 -16.59 -17.24
C CYS A 74 -12.51 -15.57 -16.35
N PRO A 75 -13.42 -14.74 -16.91
CA PRO A 75 -14.19 -13.79 -16.13
C PRO A 75 -15.16 -14.51 -15.21
N PHE A 76 -15.40 -13.92 -14.03
CA PHE A 76 -16.39 -14.42 -13.08
C PHE A 76 -17.82 -14.12 -13.60
N LEU A 77 -18.66 -15.15 -13.73
CA LEU A 77 -20.09 -15.01 -14.06
C LEU A 77 -20.93 -15.14 -12.78
N PRO A 78 -21.78 -14.16 -12.44
CA PRO A 78 -22.62 -14.20 -11.25
C PRO A 78 -23.94 -14.93 -11.56
N GLU A 79 -23.88 -16.22 -11.86
CA GLU A 79 -25.08 -17.05 -11.92
C GLU A 79 -25.39 -17.55 -10.49
N ASN A 80 -26.53 -17.13 -9.94
CA ASN A 80 -27.15 -17.65 -8.71
C ASN A 80 -26.23 -17.74 -7.47
N ILE A 81 -25.52 -16.64 -7.17
CA ILE A 81 -24.62 -16.55 -6.01
C ILE A 81 -25.34 -16.08 -4.74
N ASP A 82 -25.21 -16.86 -3.67
CA ASP A 82 -25.66 -16.49 -2.33
C ASP A 82 -24.59 -15.62 -1.64
N ALA A 83 -24.91 -14.35 -1.37
CA ALA A 83 -24.02 -13.39 -0.73
C ALA A 83 -23.59 -13.85 0.69
N ALA A 84 -24.37 -14.72 1.34
CA ALA A 84 -24.01 -15.29 2.64
C ALA A 84 -22.74 -16.16 2.55
N ARG A 85 -22.40 -16.70 1.37
CA ARG A 85 -21.20 -17.52 1.12
C ARG A 85 -20.09 -16.73 0.42
N TRP A 86 -19.88 -15.47 0.84
CA TRP A 86 -18.90 -14.54 0.28
C TRP A 86 -17.47 -15.12 0.13
N TRP A 87 -17.09 -16.04 1.02
CA TRP A 87 -15.77 -16.68 1.00
C TRP A 87 -15.55 -17.57 -0.23
N ILE A 88 -16.60 -18.16 -0.81
CA ILE A 88 -16.55 -18.94 -2.05
C ILE A 88 -16.48 -18.01 -3.26
N MET A 89 -17.22 -16.90 -3.24
CA MET A 89 -17.16 -15.88 -4.29
C MET A 89 -15.75 -15.28 -4.45
N SER A 90 -15.00 -15.23 -3.36
CA SER A 90 -13.62 -14.74 -3.31
C SER A 90 -12.59 -15.75 -3.86
N ASP A 91 -12.93 -17.02 -4.10
CA ASP A 91 -12.03 -18.01 -4.68
C ASP A 91 -12.00 -17.90 -6.23
N ASN A 92 -11.65 -16.73 -6.76
CA ASN A 92 -11.50 -16.47 -8.21
C ASN A 92 -10.21 -15.68 -8.54
N HIS A 93 -9.75 -15.72 -9.79
CA HIS A 93 -8.47 -15.13 -10.21
C HIS A 93 -8.40 -13.61 -9.93
N LEU A 94 -9.53 -12.91 -10.10
CA LEU A 94 -9.63 -11.46 -9.87
C LEU A 94 -9.50 -11.12 -8.38
N SER A 95 -10.16 -11.89 -7.53
CA SER A 95 -10.15 -11.76 -6.07
C SER A 95 -8.79 -12.12 -5.49
N THR A 96 -8.13 -13.16 -6.00
CA THR A 96 -6.75 -13.48 -5.63
C THR A 96 -5.79 -12.35 -5.98
N LEU A 97 -5.97 -11.71 -7.14
CA LEU A 97 -5.16 -10.56 -7.53
C LEU A 97 -5.43 -9.31 -6.66
N PHE A 98 -6.70 -9.06 -6.31
CA PHE A 98 -7.04 -8.00 -5.36
C PHE A 98 -6.42 -8.26 -3.99
N PHE A 99 -6.47 -9.50 -3.52
CA PHE A 99 -5.87 -9.90 -2.27
C PHE A 99 -4.35 -9.66 -2.25
N PHE A 100 -3.61 -10.14 -3.26
CA PHE A 100 -2.17 -9.89 -3.36
C PHE A 100 -1.85 -8.40 -3.45
N THR A 101 -2.68 -7.63 -4.13
CA THR A 101 -2.54 -6.17 -4.21
C THR A 101 -2.78 -5.48 -2.86
N ILE A 102 -3.78 -5.93 -2.09
CA ILE A 102 -4.14 -5.37 -0.78
C ILE A 102 -3.09 -5.74 0.28
N ILE A 103 -2.61 -6.98 0.32
CA ILE A 103 -1.49 -7.35 1.20
C ILE A 103 -0.26 -6.57 0.82
N PHE A 104 0.08 -6.51 -0.46
CA PHE A 104 1.25 -5.77 -0.89
C PHE A 104 1.16 -4.29 -0.49
N ARG A 105 -0.04 -3.69 -0.56
CA ARG A 105 -0.29 -2.35 -0.01
C ARG A 105 -0.14 -2.26 1.49
N ALA A 106 -0.78 -3.15 2.25
CA ALA A 106 -0.75 -3.14 3.70
C ALA A 106 0.69 -3.31 4.20
N VAL A 107 1.46 -4.18 3.57
CA VAL A 107 2.90 -4.32 3.77
C VAL A 107 3.61 -3.03 3.33
N MET A 108 3.45 -2.53 2.12
CA MET A 108 4.17 -1.32 1.68
C MET A 108 3.88 -0.05 2.49
N ASP A 109 2.66 0.12 3.01
CA ASP A 109 2.25 1.28 3.82
C ASP A 109 2.75 1.15 5.27
N GLN A 110 2.89 -0.07 5.79
CA GLN A 110 3.35 -0.32 7.16
C GLN A 110 4.82 -0.76 7.29
N PHE A 111 5.47 -1.14 6.21
CA PHE A 111 6.69 -1.94 6.23
C PHE A 111 7.84 -1.22 5.52
N ARG A 112 8.37 -0.24 6.25
CA ARG A 112 9.77 0.16 6.09
C ARG A 112 10.73 -0.77 6.86
N ILE A 113 10.26 -1.87 7.46
CA ILE A 113 11.09 -2.91 8.09
C ILE A 113 10.34 -4.25 8.09
N SER A 114 10.80 -5.24 7.32
CA SER A 114 11.05 -6.63 7.77
C SER A 114 11.09 -7.61 6.58
N SER A 115 12.15 -7.46 5.79
CA SER A 115 12.59 -8.42 4.78
C SER A 115 12.40 -9.87 5.22
N SER A 116 11.75 -10.66 4.35
CA SER A 116 11.78 -12.12 4.26
C SER A 116 11.04 -12.92 5.34
N THR A 117 9.87 -13.46 5.00
CA THR A 117 9.47 -14.81 5.45
C THR A 117 8.62 -15.51 4.39
N ASN A 118 9.16 -16.61 3.85
CA ASN A 118 8.38 -17.70 3.28
C ASN A 118 7.44 -18.23 4.35
N VAL A 119 6.13 -18.15 4.15
CA VAL A 119 5.13 -19.15 4.60
C VAL A 119 3.74 -18.69 4.16
N VAL A 120 3.34 -19.02 2.93
CA VAL A 120 1.92 -19.09 2.60
C VAL A 120 1.71 -20.25 1.63
N GLY A 121 1.42 -21.43 2.19
CA GLY A 121 0.80 -22.52 1.45
C GLY A 121 -0.66 -22.17 1.18
N LEU A 122 -0.89 -21.30 0.21
CA LEU A 122 -2.20 -21.05 -0.36
C LEU A 122 -2.42 -22.10 -1.46
N PRO A 123 -3.58 -22.77 -1.57
CA PRO A 123 -3.88 -23.57 -2.76
C PRO A 123 -3.81 -22.63 -3.98
N ASP A 124 -2.74 -22.81 -4.75
CA ASP A 124 -2.37 -21.93 -5.85
C ASP A 124 -3.42 -22.04 -6.96
N ILE A 125 -4.11 -20.94 -7.21
CA ILE A 125 -4.75 -20.73 -8.49
C ILE A 125 -3.62 -20.60 -9.53
N PRO A 126 -3.50 -21.54 -10.49
CA PRO A 126 -2.32 -21.63 -11.34
C PRO A 126 -2.28 -20.44 -12.32
N MET A 127 -1.54 -19.40 -11.95
CA MET A 127 -1.20 -18.29 -12.84
C MET A 127 0.10 -18.60 -13.60
N PRO A 128 0.18 -18.35 -14.92
CA PRO A 128 1.37 -18.63 -15.71
C PRO A 128 2.55 -17.75 -15.28
N PHE A 129 3.77 -18.28 -15.37
CA PHE A 129 4.98 -17.58 -14.94
C PHE A 129 5.20 -16.24 -15.64
N SER A 130 4.83 -16.15 -16.92
CA SER A 130 4.87 -14.91 -17.71
C SER A 130 4.02 -13.80 -17.08
N PHE A 131 2.82 -14.14 -16.59
CA PHE A 131 1.96 -13.19 -15.90
C PHE A 131 2.52 -12.81 -14.53
N ARG A 132 3.06 -13.78 -13.78
CA ARG A 132 3.70 -13.54 -12.47
C ARG A 132 4.85 -12.54 -12.58
N LEU A 133 5.68 -12.64 -13.63
CA LEU A 133 6.78 -11.72 -13.87
C LEU A 133 6.30 -10.31 -14.24
N LYS A 134 5.26 -10.19 -15.08
CA LYS A 134 4.62 -8.90 -15.39
C LYS A 134 4.05 -8.25 -14.12
N TYR A 135 3.35 -9.04 -13.30
CA TYR A 135 2.81 -8.63 -12.00
C TYR A 135 3.92 -8.11 -11.08
N PHE A 136 5.03 -8.85 -10.95
CA PHE A 136 6.17 -8.44 -10.13
C PHE A 136 6.81 -7.13 -10.61
N GLY A 137 6.97 -6.95 -11.93
CA GLY A 137 7.47 -5.70 -12.49
C GLY A 137 6.54 -4.50 -12.19
N LEU A 138 5.23 -4.72 -12.28
CA LEU A 138 4.22 -3.71 -11.96
C LEU A 138 4.29 -3.33 -10.46
N VAL A 139 4.43 -4.34 -9.59
CA VAL A 139 4.63 -4.18 -8.15
C VAL A 139 5.87 -3.33 -7.84
N LEU A 140 7.03 -3.64 -8.44
CA LEU A 140 8.24 -2.83 -8.28
C LEU A 140 8.04 -1.39 -8.77
N GLY A 141 7.33 -1.20 -9.88
CA GLY A 141 6.95 0.12 -10.39
C GLY A 141 6.11 0.91 -9.38
N HIS A 142 5.16 0.26 -8.70
CA HIS A 142 4.35 0.89 -7.66
C HIS A 142 5.15 1.30 -6.44
N ILE A 143 6.10 0.48 -5.99
CA ILE A 143 7.05 0.85 -4.93
C ILE A 143 7.79 2.11 -5.34
N PHE A 144 8.38 2.10 -6.54
CA PHE A 144 9.18 3.20 -7.03
C PHE A 144 8.37 4.50 -7.11
N VAL A 145 7.18 4.46 -7.70
CA VAL A 145 6.29 5.63 -7.81
C VAL A 145 5.85 6.15 -6.44
N SER A 146 5.53 5.25 -5.50
CA SER A 146 5.13 5.63 -4.13
C SER A 146 6.27 6.29 -3.37
N VAL A 147 7.47 5.71 -3.41
CA VAL A 147 8.67 6.30 -2.79
C VAL A 147 9.02 7.63 -3.44
N PHE A 148 8.97 7.71 -4.77
CA PHE A 148 9.23 8.92 -5.51
C PHE A 148 8.23 10.03 -5.15
N PHE A 149 6.93 9.73 -5.13
CA PHE A 149 5.89 10.67 -4.74
C PHE A 149 6.11 11.20 -3.32
N GLN A 150 6.36 10.32 -2.36
CA GLN A 150 6.60 10.71 -0.97
C GLN A 150 7.85 11.57 -0.83
N HIS A 151 8.94 11.21 -1.52
CA HIS A 151 10.20 11.91 -1.42
C HIS A 151 10.16 13.27 -2.14
N PHE A 152 9.53 13.35 -3.31
CA PHE A 152 9.51 14.54 -4.14
C PHE A 152 8.44 15.55 -3.70
N VAL A 153 7.21 15.07 -3.45
CA VAL A 153 6.04 15.91 -3.17
C VAL A 153 5.91 16.21 -1.67
N VAL A 154 6.01 15.19 -0.82
CA VAL A 154 5.69 15.34 0.62
C VAL A 154 6.90 15.83 1.43
N LEU A 155 8.06 15.21 1.23
CA LEU A 155 9.28 15.55 1.99
C LEU A 155 10.18 16.57 1.27
N GLY A 156 10.15 16.59 -0.05
CA GLY A 156 11.16 17.23 -0.88
C GLY A 156 10.84 18.67 -1.34
N PRO A 157 11.25 19.03 -2.56
CA PRO A 157 11.32 20.42 -3.02
C PRO A 157 9.96 21.10 -3.09
N VAL A 158 8.88 20.37 -3.35
CA VAL A 158 7.52 20.92 -3.41
C VAL A 158 7.15 21.54 -2.07
N ARG A 159 7.30 20.80 -0.97
CA ARG A 159 7.06 21.31 0.38
C ARG A 159 7.96 22.50 0.72
N SER A 160 9.24 22.44 0.34
CA SER A 160 10.19 23.55 0.57
C SER A 160 9.77 24.82 -0.17
N HIS A 161 9.31 24.70 -1.41
CA HIS A 161 8.82 25.81 -2.23
C HIS A 161 7.58 26.48 -1.61
N PHE A 162 6.56 25.69 -1.24
CA PHE A 162 5.36 26.22 -0.58
C PHE A 162 5.68 26.83 0.79
N ARG A 163 6.61 26.24 1.55
CA ARG A 163 7.06 26.81 2.83
C ARG A 163 7.73 28.17 2.62
N LYS A 164 8.68 28.30 1.69
CA LYS A 164 9.39 29.56 1.43
C LYS A 164 8.43 30.68 1.00
N LYS A 165 7.36 30.32 0.29
CA LYS A 165 6.38 31.29 -0.23
C LYS A 165 5.33 31.73 0.78
N TYR A 166 4.88 30.84 1.67
CA TYR A 166 3.71 31.09 2.54
C TYR A 166 4.02 31.05 4.04
N HIS A 167 5.20 30.61 4.46
CA HIS A 167 5.54 30.45 5.88
C HIS A 167 6.60 31.46 6.30
N THR A 168 6.24 32.39 7.19
CA THR A 168 7.16 33.29 7.89
C THR A 168 7.44 32.72 9.28
N ASP A 169 8.70 32.39 9.55
CA ASP A 169 9.09 31.84 10.86
C ASP A 169 9.10 32.97 11.91
N ALA A 170 8.11 32.99 12.79
CA ALA A 170 7.97 34.00 13.84
C ALA A 170 8.92 33.81 15.04
N ILE A 171 9.69 32.71 15.09
CA ILE A 171 10.59 32.36 16.20
C ILE A 171 11.97 32.01 15.66
N LEU A 172 13.00 32.70 16.12
CA LEU A 172 14.40 32.40 15.83
C LEU A 172 14.77 31.03 16.40
N MET A 173 15.05 30.06 15.53
CA MET A 173 15.59 28.77 15.95
C MET A 173 17.11 28.88 16.15
N ARG A 174 17.62 28.19 17.18
CA ARG A 174 19.06 28.12 17.47
C ARG A 174 19.76 27.48 16.26
N LYS A 175 20.75 28.18 15.70
CA LYS A 175 21.61 27.70 14.61
C LYS A 175 22.45 26.51 15.05
#